data_AF-A0A6C0F2V2-F1
#
_entry.id   AF-A0A6C0F2V2-F1
#
_cell.length_a   1.000
_cell.length_b   1.000
_cell.length_c   1.000
_cell.angle_alpha   90.00
_cell.angle_beta   90.00
_cell.angle_gamma   90.00
#
_symmetry.space_group_name_H-M   'P 1'
#
loop_
_entity.id
_entity.type
_entity.pdbx_description
1 polymer ?
#
loop_
_entity_poly.entity_id
_entity_poly.type
_entity_poly.pdbx_seq_one_letter_code
_entity_poly.pdbx_strand_id
1 'polypeptide(L)'
;MNLPSWYKAYCTPAKIYFTIAVIVSIIQLFSVPIFMVFVNFLFAIIWTCILGWLCKKGFSSVSWFLVLFPYVVMLMQSLIRAA
;
A
#
# COMPACT_ATOMS: atom_id res chain seq x y z
N MET A 1 -8.57 -24.27 1.32
CA MET A 1 -7.79 -24.15 0.07
C MET A 1 -6.36 -24.60 0.31
N ASN A 2 -5.87 -25.63 -0.39
CA ASN A 2 -4.46 -26.00 -0.41
C ASN A 2 -3.73 -25.11 -1.43
N LEU A 3 -2.97 -24.13 -0.95
CA LEU A 3 -2.26 -23.16 -1.77
C LEU A 3 -0.87 -23.69 -2.14
N PRO A 4 -0.50 -23.72 -3.43
CA PRO A 4 0.77 -24.29 -3.89
C PRO A 4 1.97 -23.47 -3.38
N SER A 5 3.11 -24.14 -3.19
CA SER A 5 4.33 -23.60 -2.53
C SER A 5 4.85 -22.31 -3.15
N TRP A 6 4.70 -22.12 -4.46
CA TRP A 6 5.08 -20.91 -5.19
C TRP A 6 4.17 -19.71 -4.89
N TYR A 7 2.90 -19.93 -4.55
CA TYR A 7 1.96 -18.84 -4.23
C TYR A 7 2.19 -18.31 -2.81
N LYS A 8 2.65 -19.15 -1.87
CA LYS A 8 3.14 -18.68 -0.56
C LYS A 8 4.34 -17.73 -0.68
N ALA A 9 5.08 -17.78 -1.79
CA ALA A 9 6.23 -16.91 -2.04
C ALA A 9 5.87 -15.51 -2.53
N TYR A 10 4.60 -15.26 -2.89
CA TYR A 10 4.14 -13.94 -3.34
C TYR A 10 3.21 -13.32 -2.29
N CYS A 11 3.66 -12.25 -1.64
CA CYS A 11 2.91 -11.58 -0.59
C CYS A 11 1.68 -10.85 -1.15
N THR A 12 0.50 -11.17 -0.60
CA THR A 12 -0.77 -10.44 -0.72
C THR A 12 -0.64 -8.90 -0.67
N PRO A 13 0.12 -8.30 0.27
CA PRO A 13 0.20 -6.84 0.40
C PRO A 13 0.82 -6.10 -0.79
N ALA A 14 1.81 -6.66 -1.49
CA ALA A 14 2.47 -5.96 -2.61
C ALA A 14 1.53 -5.82 -3.82
N LYS A 15 0.72 -6.85 -4.09
CA LYS A 15 -0.35 -6.78 -5.11
C LYS A 15 -1.42 -5.78 -4.70
N ILE A 16 -1.88 -5.83 -3.45
CA ILE A 16 -2.93 -4.94 -2.96
C ILE A 16 -2.46 -3.49 -3.08
N TYR A 17 -1.28 -3.14 -2.55
CA TYR A 17 -0.77 -1.76 -2.57
C TYR A 17 -0.64 -1.17 -3.98
N PHE A 18 -0.13 -1.96 -4.92
CA PHE A 18 -0.04 -1.55 -6.32
C PHE A 18 -1.41 -1.33 -6.94
N THR A 19 -2.38 -2.21 -6.67
CA THR A 19 -3.76 -2.07 -7.16
C THR A 19 -4.44 -0.82 -6.60
N ILE A 20 -4.34 -0.53 -5.29
CA ILE A 20 -4.92 0.69 -4.71
C ILE A 20 -4.26 1.93 -5.31
N ALA A 21 -2.92 1.94 -5.45
CA ALA A 21 -2.20 3.07 -6.02
C ALA A 21 -2.65 3.37 -7.47
N VAL A 22 -2.83 2.34 -8.30
CA VAL A 22 -3.33 2.50 -9.68
C VAL A 22 -4.77 3.03 -9.68
N ILE A 23 -5.67 2.44 -8.89
CA ILE A 23 -7.07 2.89 -8.82
C ILE A 23 -7.16 4.35 -8.37
N VAL A 24 -6.44 4.70 -7.30
CA VAL A 24 -6.43 6.05 -6.72
C VAL A 24 -5.79 7.06 -7.68
N SER A 25 -4.79 6.66 -8.46
CA SER A 25 -4.19 7.52 -9.49
C SER A 25 -5.18 7.81 -10.63
N ILE A 26 -6.00 6.83 -11.04
CA ILE A 26 -7.04 7.02 -12.06
C ILE A 26 -8.12 7.98 -11.56
N ILE A 27 -8.56 7.85 -10.30
CA ILE A 27 -9.58 8.72 -9.71
C ILE A 27 -9.08 10.17 -9.59
N GLN A 28 -7.83 10.35 -9.16
CA GLN A 28 -7.21 11.67 -9.00
C GLN A 28 -7.05 12.43 -10.32
N LEU A 29 -6.92 11.72 -11.45
CA LEU A 29 -6.71 12.34 -12.75
C LEU A 29 -7.81 13.33 -13.16
N PHE A 30 -9.05 13.16 -12.66
CA PHE A 30 -10.17 14.05 -12.97
C PHE A 30 -10.21 15.34 -12.15
N SER A 31 -9.47 15.41 -11.04
CA SER A 31 -9.66 16.47 -10.03
C SER A 31 -8.39 17.19 -9.59
N VAL A 32 -7.20 16.62 -9.77
CA VAL A 32 -5.91 17.21 -9.33
C VAL A 32 -4.92 17.39 -10.49
N PRO A 33 -4.02 18.39 -10.41
CA PRO A 33 -3.06 18.68 -11.46
C PRO A 33 -2.07 17.51 -11.66
N ILE A 34 -1.67 17.30 -12.92
CA ILE A 34 -0.82 16.19 -13.36
C ILE A 34 0.51 16.08 -12.59
N PHE A 35 1.06 17.21 -12.13
CA PHE A 35 2.31 17.29 -11.37
C PHE A 35 2.23 16.55 -10.03
N MET A 36 1.09 16.65 -9.34
CA MET A 36 0.90 16.04 -8.02
C MET A 36 0.70 14.52 -8.14
N VAL A 37 0.01 14.10 -9.21
CA VAL A 37 -0.17 12.68 -9.55
C VAL A 37 1.18 12.01 -9.81
N PHE A 38 2.09 12.69 -10.51
CA PHE A 38 3.43 12.17 -10.79
C PHE A 38 4.22 11.87 -9.52
N VAL A 39 4.20 12.78 -8.55
CA VAL A 39 4.88 12.59 -7.25
C VAL A 39 4.27 11.41 -6.47
N ASN A 40 2.94 11.30 -6.43
CA ASN A 40 2.25 10.17 -5.80
C ASN A 40 2.61 8.82 -6.46
N PHE A 41 2.74 8.81 -7.79
CA PHE A 41 3.10 7.62 -8.55
C PHE A 41 4.56 7.18 -8.28
N LEU A 42 5.51 8.13 -8.22
CA LEU A 42 6.89 7.84 -7.82
C LEU A 42 6.96 7.28 -6.39
N PHE A 43 6.24 7.90 -5.45
CA PHE A 43 6.19 7.44 -4.08
C PHE A 43 5.59 6.02 -3.99
N ALA A 44 4.51 5.74 -4.73
CA ALA A 44 3.92 4.42 -4.82
C ALA A 44 4.90 3.38 -5.39
N ILE A 45 5.66 3.70 -6.44
CA ILE A 45 6.67 2.79 -7.02
C ILE A 45 7.79 2.50 -6.01
N ILE A 46 8.36 3.53 -5.40
CA ILE A 46 9.43 3.41 -4.39
C ILE A 46 8.96 2.51 -3.24
N TRP A 47 7.72 2.72 -2.78
CA TRP A 47 7.13 1.93 -1.72
C TRP A 47 6.86 0.48 -2.12
N THR A 48 6.39 0.26 -3.36
CA THR A 48 6.15 -1.08 -3.91
C THR A 48 7.47 -1.84 -4.02
N CYS A 49 8.57 -1.17 -4.41
CA CYS A 49 9.91 -1.75 -4.41
C CYS A 49 10.37 -2.14 -3.00
N ILE A 50 10.19 -1.26 -2.00
CA ILE A 50 10.52 -1.55 -0.59
C ILE A 50 9.74 -2.78 -0.09
N LEU A 51 8.43 -2.83 -0.36
CA LEU A 51 7.56 -3.94 0.02
C LEU A 51 7.95 -5.24 -0.70
N GLY A 52 8.33 -5.17 -1.97
CA GLY A 52 8.81 -6.31 -2.74
C GLY A 52 10.11 -6.89 -2.19
N TRP A 53 11.05 -6.02 -1.81
CA TRP A 53 12.31 -6.40 -1.17
C TRP A 53 12.09 -7.02 0.21
N LEU A 54 11.15 -6.49 1.00
CA LEU A 54 10.82 -7.01 2.32
C LEU A 54 10.11 -8.38 2.25
N CYS A 55 9.27 -8.56 1.24
CA CYS A 55 8.60 -9.85 0.97
C CYS A 55 9.60 -10.94 0.58
N LYS A 56 10.67 -10.62 -0.18
CA LYS A 56 11.77 -11.54 -0.51
C LYS A 56 12.51 -12.07 0.73
N LYS A 57 12.52 -11.31 1.84
CA LYS A 57 13.09 -11.74 3.13
C LYS A 57 12.14 -12.57 4.00
N GLY A 58 10.89 -12.78 3.60
CA GLY A 58 9.94 -13.66 4.30
C GLY A 58 9.10 -13.00 5.42
N PHE A 59 9.18 -11.68 5.61
CA PHE A 59 8.46 -10.97 6.67
C PHE A 59 7.03 -10.57 6.26
N SER A 60 6.16 -11.56 6.00
CA SER A 60 4.76 -11.34 5.59
C SER A 60 3.94 -10.52 6.61
N SER A 61 4.19 -10.71 7.92
CA SER A 61 3.48 -9.98 8.98
C SER A 61 3.83 -8.49 9.06
N VAL A 62 5.06 -8.09 8.69
CA VAL A 62 5.49 -6.68 8.79
C VAL A 62 4.83 -5.83 7.69
N SER A 63 4.64 -6.40 6.50
CA SER A 63 3.94 -5.73 5.40
C SER A 63 2.47 -5.44 5.70
N TRP A 64 1.80 -6.28 6.50
CA TRP A 64 0.42 -6.04 6.90
C TRP A 64 0.31 -4.90 7.93
N PHE A 65 1.27 -4.80 8.85
CA PHE A 65 1.34 -3.71 9.82
C PHE A 65 1.48 -2.33 9.16
N LEU A 66 2.22 -2.29 8.05
CA LEU A 66 2.49 -1.07 7.29
C LEU A 66 1.30 -0.63 6.42
N VAL A 67 0.42 -1.56 6.02
CA VAL A 67 -0.91 -1.23 5.44
C VAL A 67 -1.90 -0.81 6.52
N LEU A 68 -1.79 -1.38 7.73
CA LEU A 68 -2.67 -1.05 8.85
C LEU A 68 -2.35 0.33 9.45
N PHE A 69 -1.09 0.78 9.35
CA PHE A 69 -0.63 2.07 9.86
C PHE A 69 -1.50 3.28 9.48
N PRO A 70 -1.86 3.52 8.19
CA PRO A 70 -2.75 4.62 7.83
C PRO A 70 -4.15 4.51 8.45
N TYR A 71 -4.71 3.30 8.59
CA TYR A 71 -6.00 3.10 9.26
C TYR A 71 -5.94 3.44 10.76
N VAL A 72 -4.85 3.05 11.43
CA VAL A 72 -4.64 3.36 12.86
C VAL A 72 -4.45 4.86 13.08
N VAL A 73 -3.67 5.52 12.22
CA VAL A 73 -3.46 6.98 12.30
C VAL A 73 -4.75 7.74 12.01
N MET A 74 -5.56 7.31 11.03
CA MET A 74 -6.87 7.91 10.75
C MET A 74 -7.82 7.78 11.93
N LEU A 75 -7.89 6.61 12.57
CA LEU A 75 -8.69 6.38 13.79
C LEU A 75 -8.19 7.21 14.98
N MET A 76 -6.88 7.31 15.17
CA MET A 76 -6.30 8.16 16.21
C MET A 76 -6.60 9.63 15.98
N GLN A 77 -6.50 10.14 14.75
CA GLN A 77 -6.83 11.53 14.44
C GLN A 77 -8.32 11.84 14.61
N SER A 78 -9.22 10.92 14.27
CA SER A 78 -10.66 11.14 14.43
C SER A 78 -11.07 11.14 15.91
N LEU A 79 -10.46 10.30 16.74
CA LEU A 79 -10.66 10.31 18.20
C LEU A 79 -10.13 11.59 18.86
N ILE A 80 -8.98 12.11 18.41
CA ILE A 80 -8.39 13.36 18.93
C ILE A 80 -9.20 14.62 18.60
N ARG A 81 -10.02 14.59 17.53
CA ARG A 81 -10.92 15.70 17.18
C ARG A 81 -12.30 15.59 17.82
N ALA A 82 -12.63 14.42 18.38
CA ALA A 82 -13.90 14.15 19.06
C ALA A 82 -13.83 14.30 20.58
N ALA A 83 -12.64 14.57 21.14
CA ALA A 83 -12.37 14.86 22.55
C ALA A 83 -12.01 16.35 22.72
#